data_AF-A0A962D9V8-F1
#
_entry.id   AF-A0A962D9V8-F1
#
_cell.length_a   1.000
_cell.length_b   1.000
_cell.length_c   1.000
_cell.angle_alpha   90.00
_cell.angle_beta   90.00
_cell.angle_gamma   90.00
#
_symmetry.space_group_name_H-M   'P 1'
#
loop_
_entity.id
_entity.type
_entity.pdbx_description
1 polymer ?
#
loop_
_entity_poly.entity_id
_entity_poly.type
_entity_poly.pdbx_seq_one_letter_code
_entity_poly.pdbx_strand_id
1 'polypeptide(L)'
;MAQDHRETPFWSDLGQTLLYPLRGDSGLTLLGLTLARILGLVPVLGFVINLLLTVALYKYGFEVLKASADGEDEPPLMRRDVPDGAGWAQIALQFLFAFAAVAGFLHLPLVLWLLFLLLLGVLFPAALMLLAMTESLFEAVNPARLIEVWQRMGAPYLLLAILILLVRLCELLFQLTVGAVMPALIGPLVEAFVGGWAALVSYRLMGRAIYQYRDNFDYVPEPPTAPLSRPRLDPDQDRIDEAEGVYAQHGAAKAAQLLGDHLRERGGTDAVHLRYRYWLQEADDRAALLAHGQQYLNVLLANEREGDAAALLKECQALEPKFQPAGADLVHELA
;
A
#
# COMPACT_ATOMS: atom_id res chain seq x y z
N MET A 1 15.91 4.01 8.09
CA MET A 1 16.40 2.83 8.82
C MET A 1 15.32 1.76 8.71
N ALA A 2 15.47 0.81 7.80
CA ALA A 2 14.55 -0.32 7.70
C ALA A 2 14.73 -1.18 8.95
N GLN A 3 13.67 -1.33 9.75
CA GLN A 3 13.69 -2.26 10.88
C GLN A 3 13.84 -3.68 10.32
N ASP A 4 14.79 -4.44 10.84
CA ASP A 4 14.93 -5.84 10.48
C ASP A 4 13.73 -6.62 11.06
N HIS A 5 12.73 -6.87 10.22
CA HIS A 5 11.48 -7.56 10.57
C HIS A 5 11.69 -9.00 11.07
N ARG A 6 12.93 -9.52 11.07
CA ARG A 6 13.30 -10.79 11.70
C ARG A 6 13.00 -10.84 13.20
N GLU A 7 13.13 -9.71 13.91
CA GLU A 7 13.14 -9.73 15.37
C GLU A 7 11.77 -9.48 16.01
N THR A 8 10.81 -8.92 15.26
CA THR A 8 9.48 -8.62 15.81
C THR A 8 8.48 -9.72 15.48
N PRO A 9 7.87 -10.38 16.49
CA PRO A 9 6.82 -11.35 16.24
C PRO A 9 5.66 -10.74 15.45
N PHE A 10 5.02 -11.49 14.56
CA PHE A 10 3.88 -10.97 13.77
C PHE A 10 2.74 -10.42 14.66
N TRP A 11 2.65 -10.86 15.92
CA TRP A 11 1.68 -10.42 16.93
C TRP A 11 2.16 -9.27 17.83
N SER A 12 3.41 -8.81 17.74
CA SER A 12 3.89 -7.71 18.59
C SER A 12 3.35 -6.35 18.14
N ASP A 13 2.91 -6.25 16.89
CA ASP A 13 2.43 -5.01 16.30
C ASP A 13 1.02 -5.16 15.69
N LEU A 14 0.10 -5.63 16.53
CA LEU A 14 -1.32 -5.75 16.16
C LEU A 14 -1.93 -4.39 15.87
N GLY A 15 -1.51 -3.32 16.57
CA GLY A 15 -2.01 -1.97 16.34
C GLY A 15 -1.77 -1.51 14.90
N GLN A 16 -0.54 -1.63 14.40
CA GLN A 16 -0.24 -1.27 13.01
C GLN A 16 -0.88 -2.23 12.01
N THR A 17 -1.03 -3.51 12.36
CA THR A 17 -1.70 -4.49 11.50
C THR A 17 -3.20 -4.20 11.35
N LEU A 18 -3.87 -3.78 12.42
CA LEU A 18 -5.27 -3.38 12.42
C LEU A 18 -5.50 -2.03 11.71
N LEU A 19 -4.53 -1.12 11.81
CA LEU A 19 -4.57 0.16 11.09
C LEU A 19 -4.21 0.05 9.62
N TYR A 20 -3.55 -1.03 9.20
CA TYR A 20 -3.04 -1.18 7.84
C TYR A 20 -4.08 -0.99 6.75
N PRO A 21 -5.29 -1.58 6.81
CA PRO A 21 -6.28 -1.39 5.75
C PRO A 21 -6.78 0.06 5.62
N LEU A 22 -6.47 0.93 6.60
CA LEU A 22 -6.82 2.35 6.61
C LEU A 22 -5.66 3.26 6.17
N ARG A 23 -4.47 2.69 5.90
CA ARG A 23 -3.27 3.44 5.52
C ARG A 23 -3.06 3.42 4.00
N GLY A 24 -2.58 4.55 3.48
CA GLY A 24 -2.11 4.69 2.10
C GLY A 24 -3.10 4.16 1.05
N ASP A 25 -2.56 3.45 0.06
CA ASP A 25 -3.31 2.93 -1.08
C ASP A 25 -4.28 1.81 -0.70
N SER A 26 -4.06 1.11 0.41
CA SER A 26 -5.02 0.12 0.91
C SER A 26 -6.30 0.77 1.39
N GLY A 27 -6.20 1.91 2.08
CA GLY A 27 -7.38 2.67 2.52
C GLY A 27 -8.20 3.17 1.34
N LEU A 28 -7.52 3.71 0.32
CA LEU A 28 -8.16 4.19 -0.89
C LEU A 28 -8.81 3.05 -1.70
N THR A 29 -8.12 1.91 -1.83
CA THR A 29 -8.65 0.74 -2.53
C THR A 29 -9.85 0.14 -1.80
N LEU A 30 -9.78 -0.03 -0.48
CA LEU A 30 -10.89 -0.51 0.34
C LEU A 30 -12.10 0.45 0.25
N LEU A 31 -11.86 1.75 0.37
CA LEU A 31 -12.91 2.76 0.25
C LEU A 31 -13.52 2.76 -1.15
N GLY A 32 -12.71 2.73 -2.20
CA GLY A 32 -13.16 2.69 -3.58
C GLY A 32 -14.00 1.45 -3.90
N LEU A 33 -13.54 0.26 -3.48
CA LEU A 33 -14.30 -0.99 -3.63
C LEU A 33 -15.60 -0.97 -2.83
N THR A 34 -15.60 -0.35 -1.65
CA THR A 34 -16.81 -0.20 -0.82
C THR A 34 -17.82 0.74 -1.49
N LEU A 35 -17.40 1.94 -1.92
CA LEU A 35 -18.29 2.90 -2.57
C LEU A 35 -18.81 2.39 -3.91
N ALA A 36 -18.01 1.62 -4.65
CA ALA A 36 -18.44 0.96 -5.88
C ALA A 36 -19.62 -0.01 -5.67
N ARG A 37 -19.85 -0.50 -4.44
CA ARG A 37 -21.01 -1.33 -4.10
C ARG A 37 -22.34 -0.60 -4.30
N ILE A 38 -22.35 0.74 -4.32
CA ILE A 38 -23.54 1.55 -4.63
C ILE A 38 -24.03 1.26 -6.05
N LEU A 39 -23.13 0.98 -7.01
CA LEU A 39 -23.50 0.54 -8.36
C LEU A 39 -24.25 -0.80 -8.34
N GLY A 40 -24.08 -1.56 -7.26
CA GLY A 40 -24.80 -2.79 -6.97
C GLY A 40 -26.28 -2.61 -6.64
N LEU A 41 -26.79 -1.37 -6.51
CA LEU A 41 -28.22 -1.09 -6.28
C LEU A 41 -29.07 -1.27 -7.54
N VAL A 42 -28.44 -1.42 -8.72
CA VAL A 42 -29.15 -1.67 -9.97
C VAL A 42 -29.75 -3.09 -9.94
N PRO A 43 -31.07 -3.28 -10.18
CA PRO A 43 -31.70 -4.60 -10.17
C PRO A 43 -31.04 -5.57 -11.17
N VAL A 44 -30.91 -6.85 -10.78
CA VAL A 44 -30.29 -7.96 -11.54
C VAL A 44 -28.78 -7.80 -11.80
N LEU A 45 -28.33 -6.68 -12.37
CA LEU A 45 -26.91 -6.37 -12.57
C LEU A 45 -26.15 -6.21 -11.25
N GLY A 46 -26.84 -5.79 -10.20
CA GLY A 46 -26.27 -5.52 -8.90
C GLY A 46 -25.63 -6.73 -8.24
N PHE A 47 -26.21 -7.93 -8.41
CA PHE A 47 -25.61 -9.16 -7.89
C PHE A 47 -24.26 -9.45 -8.56
N VAL A 48 -24.19 -9.34 -9.88
CA VAL A 48 -22.97 -9.56 -10.66
C VAL A 48 -21.89 -8.54 -10.27
N ILE A 49 -22.26 -7.26 -10.15
CA ILE A 49 -21.35 -6.20 -9.71
C ILE A 49 -20.81 -6.50 -8.30
N ASN A 50 -21.67 -6.87 -7.36
CA ASN A 50 -21.27 -7.22 -6.00
C ASN A 50 -20.33 -8.44 -5.96
N LEU A 51 -20.60 -9.45 -6.79
CA LEU A 51 -19.73 -10.61 -6.91
C LEU A 51 -18.35 -10.22 -7.46
N LEU A 52 -18.30 -9.42 -8.53
CA LEU A 52 -17.05 -8.92 -9.10
C LEU A 52 -16.25 -8.07 -8.11
N LEU A 53 -16.92 -7.20 -7.35
CA LEU A 53 -16.28 -6.40 -6.30
C LEU A 53 -15.76 -7.26 -5.15
N THR A 54 -16.44 -8.37 -4.84
CA THR A 54 -15.97 -9.35 -3.84
C THR A 54 -14.73 -10.09 -4.33
N VAL A 55 -14.74 -10.53 -5.59
CA VAL A 55 -13.56 -11.13 -6.23
C VAL A 55 -12.39 -10.14 -6.26
N ALA A 56 -12.63 -8.88 -6.63
CA ALA A 56 -11.61 -7.83 -6.65
C ALA A 56 -11.00 -7.58 -5.26
N LEU A 57 -11.83 -7.49 -4.21
CA LEU A 57 -11.38 -7.36 -2.83
C LEU A 57 -10.48 -8.53 -2.41
N TYR A 58 -10.85 -9.75 -2.77
CA TYR A 58 -10.04 -10.92 -2.45
C TYR A 58 -8.75 -11.00 -3.27
N LYS A 59 -8.77 -10.68 -4.58
CA LYS A 59 -7.53 -10.57 -5.38
C LYS A 59 -6.58 -9.55 -4.75
N TYR A 60 -7.08 -8.38 -4.38
CA TYR A 60 -6.31 -7.36 -3.66
C TYR A 60 -5.78 -7.86 -2.32
N GLY A 61 -6.59 -8.56 -1.55
CA GLY A 61 -6.14 -9.19 -0.30
C GLY A 61 -5.01 -10.20 -0.50
N PHE A 62 -5.03 -10.95 -1.60
CA PHE A 62 -3.94 -11.85 -1.95
C PHE A 62 -2.65 -11.11 -2.34
N GLU A 63 -2.77 -9.98 -3.03
CA GLU A 63 -1.62 -9.09 -3.30
C GLU A 63 -1.01 -8.58 -1.99
N VAL A 64 -1.85 -8.14 -1.06
CA VAL A 64 -1.42 -7.74 0.29
C VAL A 64 -0.71 -8.89 1.02
N LEU A 65 -1.24 -10.12 0.92
CA LEU A 65 -0.62 -11.31 1.50
C LEU A 65 0.78 -11.53 0.94
N LYS A 66 0.95 -11.49 -0.38
CA LYS A 66 2.23 -11.68 -1.05
C LYS A 66 3.23 -10.57 -0.72
N ALA A 67 2.84 -9.30 -0.89
CA ALA A 67 3.69 -8.15 -0.54
C ALA A 67 4.15 -8.22 0.93
N SER A 68 3.24 -8.58 1.85
CA SER A 68 3.59 -8.76 3.26
C SER A 68 4.48 -9.98 3.50
N ALA A 69 4.37 -11.05 2.69
CA ALA A 69 5.24 -12.22 2.73
C ALA A 69 6.65 -11.93 2.20
N ASP A 70 6.78 -10.93 1.32
CA ASP A 70 8.06 -10.41 0.82
C ASP A 70 8.68 -9.37 1.77
N GLY A 71 7.95 -8.95 2.80
CA GLY A 71 8.40 -8.01 3.81
C GLY A 71 8.16 -6.55 3.47
N GLU A 72 7.29 -6.27 2.49
CA GLU A 72 6.87 -4.91 2.16
C GLU A 72 5.91 -4.38 3.23
N ASP A 73 6.27 -3.25 3.84
CA ASP A 73 5.42 -2.58 4.83
C ASP A 73 4.31 -1.75 4.20
N GLU A 74 4.62 -1.16 3.03
CA GLU A 74 3.70 -0.31 2.28
C GLU A 74 2.66 -1.16 1.56
N PRO A 75 1.39 -0.71 1.50
CA PRO A 75 0.40 -1.44 0.75
C PRO A 75 0.67 -1.43 -0.76
N PRO A 76 0.48 -2.57 -1.44
CA PRO A 76 0.61 -2.60 -2.89
C PRO A 76 -0.46 -1.71 -3.51
N LEU A 77 -0.08 -0.93 -4.52
CA LEU A 77 -1.04 -0.40 -5.47
C LEU A 77 -1.70 -1.61 -6.15
N MET A 78 -3.04 -1.64 -6.22
CA MET A 78 -3.79 -2.65 -6.97
C MET A 78 -3.20 -2.75 -8.39
N ARG A 79 -2.30 -3.70 -8.61
CA ARG A 79 -1.52 -3.78 -9.85
C ARG A 79 -2.42 -4.39 -10.91
N ARG A 80 -2.47 -3.78 -12.09
CA ARG A 80 -3.08 -4.42 -13.26
C ARG A 80 -2.32 -5.68 -13.71
N ASP A 81 -1.10 -5.89 -13.19
CA ASP A 81 -0.16 -6.92 -13.66
C ASP A 81 0.10 -8.05 -12.64
N VAL A 82 -0.89 -8.43 -11.83
CA VAL A 82 -0.80 -9.74 -11.17
C VAL A 82 -0.94 -10.82 -12.25
N PRO A 83 -0.03 -11.80 -12.34
CA PRO A 83 -0.25 -12.97 -13.19
C PRO A 83 -1.61 -13.58 -12.83
N ASP A 84 -2.56 -13.49 -13.77
CA ASP A 84 -3.98 -13.75 -13.47
C ASP A 84 -4.22 -15.09 -12.77
N GLY A 85 -3.37 -16.09 -13.01
CA GLY A 85 -3.45 -17.44 -12.45
C GLY A 85 -3.52 -17.51 -10.92
N ALA A 86 -2.67 -16.78 -10.19
CA ALA A 86 -2.60 -16.93 -8.73
C ALA A 86 -3.82 -16.33 -8.01
N GLY A 87 -4.32 -15.18 -8.52
CA GLY A 87 -5.56 -14.58 -8.02
C GLY A 87 -6.78 -15.47 -8.28
N TRP A 88 -6.86 -16.10 -9.45
CA TRP A 88 -7.93 -17.07 -9.75
C TRP A 88 -7.83 -18.35 -8.90
N ALA A 89 -6.63 -18.83 -8.64
CA ALA A 89 -6.42 -19.98 -7.76
C ALA A 89 -6.93 -19.69 -6.34
N GLN A 90 -6.78 -18.47 -5.83
CA GLN A 90 -7.36 -18.09 -4.53
C GLN A 90 -8.88 -18.14 -4.56
N ILE A 91 -9.51 -17.63 -5.62
CA ILE A 91 -10.97 -17.67 -5.76
C ILE A 91 -11.44 -19.13 -5.81
N ALA A 92 -10.76 -19.99 -6.55
CA ALA A 92 -11.06 -21.43 -6.58
C ALA A 92 -10.91 -22.08 -5.19
N LEU A 93 -9.87 -21.72 -4.43
CA LEU A 93 -9.66 -22.20 -3.06
C LEU A 93 -10.81 -21.79 -2.13
N GLN A 94 -11.26 -20.53 -2.21
CA GLN A 94 -12.40 -20.05 -1.43
C GLN A 94 -13.67 -20.82 -1.76
N PHE A 95 -13.95 -21.05 -3.05
CA PHE A 95 -15.10 -21.86 -3.48
C PHE A 95 -15.00 -23.30 -2.98
N LEU A 96 -13.81 -23.90 -2.96
CA LEU A 96 -13.61 -25.25 -2.45
C LEU A 96 -13.93 -25.34 -0.95
N PHE A 97 -13.41 -24.40 -0.15
CA PHE A 97 -13.68 -24.35 1.30
C PHE A 97 -15.16 -24.04 1.59
N ALA A 98 -15.78 -23.14 0.82
CA ALA A 98 -17.21 -22.86 0.93
C ALA A 98 -18.05 -24.08 0.57
N PHE A 99 -17.71 -24.78 -0.51
CA PHE A 99 -18.38 -26.02 -0.91
C PHE A 99 -18.23 -27.10 0.17
N ALA A 100 -17.03 -27.27 0.74
CA ALA A 100 -16.81 -28.20 1.84
C ALA A 100 -17.69 -27.86 3.05
N ALA A 101 -17.76 -26.59 3.44
CA ALA A 101 -18.60 -26.13 4.54
C ALA A 101 -20.09 -26.41 4.31
N VAL A 102 -20.60 -26.19 3.09
CA VAL A 102 -21.99 -26.49 2.70
C VAL A 102 -22.24 -28.00 2.66
N ALA A 103 -21.34 -28.79 2.07
CA ALA A 103 -21.46 -30.24 2.05
C ALA A 103 -21.47 -30.83 3.48
N GLY A 104 -20.62 -30.31 4.36
CA GLY A 104 -20.62 -30.65 5.78
C GLY A 104 -21.97 -30.35 6.43
N PHE A 105 -22.58 -29.21 6.14
CA PHE A 105 -23.91 -28.83 6.67
C PHE A 105 -25.00 -29.83 6.24
N LEU A 106 -24.93 -30.33 5.00
CA LEU A 106 -25.91 -31.26 4.44
C LEU A 106 -25.77 -32.70 4.98
N HIS A 107 -24.57 -33.10 5.41
CA HIS A 107 -24.25 -34.49 5.75
C HIS A 107 -23.92 -34.75 7.22
N LEU A 108 -23.59 -33.72 8.01
CA LEU A 108 -23.20 -33.85 9.40
C LEU A 108 -24.29 -33.32 10.34
N PRO A 109 -24.48 -33.92 11.53
CA PRO A 109 -25.31 -33.32 12.57
C PRO A 109 -24.68 -32.00 13.04
N LEU A 110 -25.51 -31.08 13.54
CA LEU A 110 -25.13 -29.71 13.88
C LEU A 110 -23.81 -29.59 14.66
N VAL A 111 -23.63 -30.39 15.71
CA VAL A 111 -22.41 -30.36 16.55
C VAL A 111 -21.16 -30.74 15.74
N LEU A 112 -21.23 -31.81 14.92
CA LEU A 112 -20.11 -32.23 14.09
C LEU A 112 -19.83 -31.23 12.96
N TRP A 113 -20.87 -30.60 12.40
CA TRP A 113 -20.71 -29.53 11.43
C TRP A 113 -20.01 -28.31 12.02
N LEU A 114 -20.35 -27.90 13.24
CA LEU A 114 -19.69 -26.78 13.92
C LEU A 114 -18.20 -27.09 14.19
N LEU A 115 -17.88 -28.32 14.62
CA LEU A 115 -16.49 -28.76 14.77
C LEU A 115 -15.75 -28.78 13.42
N PHE A 116 -16.43 -29.20 12.36
CA PHE A 116 -15.89 -29.20 11.01
C PHE A 116 -15.63 -27.78 10.48
N LEU A 117 -16.52 -26.82 10.75
CA LEU A 117 -16.30 -25.40 10.44
C LEU A 117 -15.11 -24.83 11.19
N LEU A 118 -14.96 -25.15 12.48
CA LEU A 118 -13.80 -24.73 13.27
C LEU A 118 -12.51 -25.29 12.65
N LEU A 119 -12.51 -26.57 12.25
CA LEU A 119 -11.37 -27.18 11.57
C LEU A 119 -11.05 -26.47 10.25
N LEU A 120 -12.05 -26.19 9.40
CA LEU A 120 -11.86 -25.44 8.16
C LEU A 120 -11.31 -24.04 8.42
N GLY A 121 -11.82 -23.34 9.44
CA GLY A 121 -11.33 -22.03 9.83
C GLY A 121 -9.87 -22.03 10.30
N VAL A 122 -9.42 -23.13 10.93
CA VAL A 122 -8.01 -23.32 11.30
C VAL A 122 -7.16 -23.73 10.10
N LEU A 123 -7.66 -24.49 9.13
CA LEU A 123 -6.90 -24.92 7.95
C LEU A 123 -6.81 -23.86 6.84
N PHE A 124 -7.81 -22.98 6.76
CA PHE A 124 -7.92 -21.99 5.69
C PHE A 124 -6.72 -21.02 5.62
N PRO A 125 -6.18 -20.49 6.75
CA PRO A 125 -4.97 -19.69 6.73
C PRO A 125 -3.75 -20.43 6.15
N ALA A 126 -3.50 -21.68 6.57
CA ALA A 126 -2.42 -22.49 6.00
C ALA A 126 -2.58 -22.71 4.50
N ALA A 127 -3.80 -22.94 4.03
CA ALA A 127 -4.08 -23.13 2.61
C ALA A 127 -3.77 -21.87 1.79
N LEU A 128 -4.17 -20.68 2.29
CA LEU A 128 -3.85 -19.40 1.66
C LEU A 128 -2.35 -19.11 1.69
N MET A 129 -1.67 -19.40 2.80
CA MET A 129 -0.23 -19.23 2.90
C MET A 129 0.50 -20.14 1.90
N LEU A 130 0.15 -21.43 1.82
CA LEU A 130 0.72 -22.34 0.83
C LEU A 130 0.46 -21.89 -0.59
N LEU A 131 -0.74 -21.37 -0.86
CA LEU A 131 -1.06 -20.84 -2.17
C LEU A 131 -0.19 -19.62 -2.51
N ALA A 132 0.07 -18.73 -1.55
CA ALA A 132 0.94 -17.59 -1.74
C ALA A 132 2.40 -18.01 -1.98
N MET A 133 2.89 -19.04 -1.26
CA MET A 133 4.27 -19.51 -1.35
C MET A 133 4.54 -20.39 -2.59
N THR A 134 3.56 -21.18 -3.04
CA THR A 134 3.76 -22.21 -4.09
C THR A 134 3.04 -21.90 -5.40
N GLU A 135 2.13 -20.91 -5.39
CA GLU A 135 1.24 -20.57 -6.51
C GLU A 135 0.41 -21.75 -7.06
N SER A 136 0.33 -22.84 -6.30
CA SER A 136 -0.31 -24.09 -6.71
C SER A 136 -1.53 -24.40 -5.85
N LEU A 137 -2.70 -24.39 -6.49
CA LEU A 137 -3.95 -24.77 -5.82
C LEU A 137 -3.90 -26.21 -5.28
N PHE A 138 -3.25 -27.13 -6.00
CA PHE A 138 -3.14 -28.53 -5.59
C PHE A 138 -2.30 -28.70 -4.33
N GLU A 139 -1.24 -27.91 -4.18
CA GLU A 139 -0.43 -27.92 -2.96
C GLU A 139 -1.17 -27.27 -1.79
N ALA A 140 -1.89 -26.18 -2.04
CA ALA A 140 -2.67 -25.46 -1.03
C ALA A 140 -3.76 -26.31 -0.37
N VAL A 141 -4.28 -27.32 -1.06
CA VAL A 141 -5.33 -28.22 -0.53
C VAL A 141 -4.77 -29.58 -0.10
N ASN A 142 -3.46 -29.82 -0.26
CA ASN A 142 -2.84 -31.07 0.12
C ASN A 142 -2.73 -31.18 1.65
N PRO A 143 -3.38 -32.17 2.30
CA PRO A 143 -3.37 -32.29 3.76
C PRO A 143 -1.97 -32.47 4.34
N ALA A 144 -1.05 -33.14 3.63
CA ALA A 144 0.32 -33.30 4.09
C ALA A 144 1.06 -31.95 4.13
N ARG A 145 0.85 -31.11 3.11
CA ARG A 145 1.43 -29.75 3.06
C ARG A 145 0.82 -28.83 4.11
N LEU A 146 -0.49 -28.93 4.34
CA LEU A 146 -1.16 -28.16 5.41
C LEU A 146 -0.61 -28.51 6.80
N ILE A 147 -0.36 -29.80 7.06
CA ILE A 147 0.27 -30.24 8.30
C ILE A 147 1.72 -29.74 8.39
N GLU A 148 2.45 -29.74 7.27
CA GLU A 148 3.82 -29.22 7.19
C GLU A 148 3.89 -27.73 7.61
N VAL A 149 2.91 -26.90 7.23
CA VAL A 149 2.82 -25.49 7.70
C VAL A 149 2.79 -25.40 9.21
N TRP A 150 1.94 -26.20 9.85
CA TRP A 150 1.84 -26.23 11.30
C TRP A 150 3.13 -26.75 11.94
N GLN A 151 3.77 -27.76 11.37
CA GLN A 151 5.03 -28.30 11.89
C GLN A 151 6.20 -27.30 11.78
N ARG A 152 6.30 -26.59 10.66
CA ARG A 152 7.36 -25.59 10.40
C ARG A 152 7.21 -24.34 11.28
N MET A 153 5.98 -23.93 11.60
CA MET A 153 5.71 -22.77 12.48
C MET A 153 5.61 -23.13 13.96
N GLY A 154 5.07 -24.29 14.30
CA GLY A 154 4.79 -24.71 15.67
C GLY A 154 3.58 -24.01 16.31
N ALA A 155 3.62 -23.79 17.63
CA ALA A 155 2.55 -23.15 18.40
C ALA A 155 2.12 -21.75 17.89
N PRO A 156 3.02 -20.90 17.37
CA PRO A 156 2.66 -19.62 16.75
C PRO A 156 1.61 -19.71 15.63
N TYR A 157 1.50 -20.85 14.93
CA TYR A 157 0.43 -21.07 13.97
C TYR A 157 -0.97 -21.03 14.63
N LEU A 158 -1.12 -21.64 15.81
CA LEU A 158 -2.39 -21.63 16.53
C LEU A 158 -2.76 -20.21 16.97
N LEU A 159 -1.77 -19.41 17.40
CA LEU A 159 -2.00 -18.00 17.70
C LEU A 159 -2.48 -17.24 16.47
N LEU A 160 -1.85 -17.45 15.31
CA LEU A 160 -2.28 -16.86 14.04
C LEU A 160 -3.74 -17.23 13.71
N ALA A 161 -4.06 -18.52 13.77
CA ALA A 161 -5.42 -19.01 13.51
C ALA A 161 -6.44 -18.41 14.48
N ILE A 162 -6.12 -18.33 15.77
CA ILE A 162 -7.00 -17.72 16.79
C ILE A 162 -7.21 -16.23 16.50
N LEU A 163 -6.16 -15.48 16.16
CA LEU A 163 -6.27 -14.05 15.83
C LEU A 163 -7.16 -13.82 14.60
N ILE A 164 -6.97 -14.62 13.55
CA ILE A 164 -7.82 -14.56 12.35
C ILE A 164 -9.26 -14.90 12.72
N LEU A 165 -9.51 -16.01 13.44
CA LEU A 165 -10.84 -16.39 13.88
C LEU A 165 -11.50 -15.33 14.75
N LEU A 166 -10.74 -14.66 15.62
CA LEU A 166 -11.25 -13.57 16.44
C LEU A 166 -11.67 -12.37 15.58
N VAL A 167 -10.86 -11.98 14.58
CA VAL A 167 -11.21 -10.93 13.63
C VAL A 167 -12.48 -11.30 12.84
N ARG A 168 -12.59 -12.55 12.37
CA ARG A 168 -13.79 -13.05 11.67
C ARG A 168 -15.02 -13.09 12.58
N LEU A 169 -14.85 -13.45 13.86
CA LEU A 169 -15.92 -13.46 14.84
C LEU A 169 -16.41 -12.04 15.13
N CYS A 170 -15.50 -11.08 15.29
CA CYS A 170 -15.85 -9.66 15.46
C CYS A 170 -16.65 -9.12 14.26
N GLU A 171 -16.24 -9.44 13.03
CA GLU A 171 -17.00 -9.10 11.82
C GLU A 171 -18.41 -9.72 11.84
N LEU A 172 -18.52 -11.01 12.16
CA LEU A 172 -19.81 -11.70 12.23
C LEU A 172 -20.72 -11.06 13.29
N LEU A 173 -20.20 -10.80 14.49
CA LEU A 173 -20.96 -10.15 15.56
C LEU A 173 -21.39 -8.74 15.15
N PHE A 174 -20.52 -7.99 14.45
CA PHE A 174 -20.85 -6.67 13.94
C PHE A 174 -22.01 -6.72 12.93
N GLN A 175 -21.98 -7.67 11.99
CA GLN A 175 -23.06 -7.89 11.03
C GLN A 175 -24.39 -8.24 11.72
N LEU A 176 -24.35 -9.14 12.71
CA LEU A 176 -25.55 -9.59 13.42
C LEU A 176 -26.17 -8.52 14.36
N THR A 177 -25.37 -7.56 14.85
CA THR A 177 -25.82 -6.59 15.85
C THR A 177 -26.02 -5.18 15.27
N VAL A 178 -24.96 -4.61 14.70
CA VAL A 178 -24.95 -3.23 14.22
C VAL A 178 -25.43 -3.17 12.77
N GLY A 179 -25.00 -4.11 11.92
CA GLY A 179 -25.43 -4.21 10.53
C GLY A 179 -26.96 -4.29 10.40
N ALA A 180 -27.59 -5.11 11.25
CA ALA A 180 -29.04 -5.33 11.24
C ALA A 180 -29.91 -4.10 11.58
N VAL A 181 -29.36 -3.07 12.23
CA VAL A 181 -30.10 -1.86 12.66
C VAL A 181 -29.90 -0.69 11.69
N MET A 182 -28.94 -0.80 10.76
CA MET A 182 -28.60 0.29 9.86
C MET A 182 -29.63 0.49 8.73
N PRO A 183 -29.77 1.73 8.22
CA PRO A 183 -30.61 2.00 7.05
C PRO A 183 -30.19 1.17 5.84
N ALA A 184 -31.16 0.75 5.02
CA ALA A 184 -30.94 -0.18 3.88
C ALA A 184 -29.87 0.25 2.87
N LEU A 185 -29.57 1.56 2.76
CA LEU A 185 -28.51 2.08 1.89
C LEU A 185 -27.12 2.06 2.57
N ILE A 186 -27.07 2.32 3.87
CA ILE A 186 -25.81 2.49 4.62
C ILE A 186 -25.31 1.16 5.16
N GLY A 187 -26.21 0.30 5.66
CA GLY A 187 -25.88 -0.99 6.26
C GLY A 187 -24.95 -1.84 5.38
N PRO A 188 -25.33 -2.16 4.13
CA PRO A 188 -24.51 -2.98 3.24
C PRO A 188 -23.13 -2.37 2.93
N LEU A 189 -23.02 -1.03 2.89
CA LEU A 189 -21.73 -0.37 2.66
C LEU A 189 -20.81 -0.50 3.87
N VAL A 190 -21.36 -0.31 5.07
CA VAL A 190 -20.61 -0.48 6.32
C VAL A 190 -20.20 -1.94 6.50
N GLU A 191 -21.08 -2.89 6.21
CA GLU A 191 -20.78 -4.32 6.23
C GLU A 191 -19.68 -4.68 5.23
N ALA A 192 -19.74 -4.17 4.00
CA ALA A 192 -18.71 -4.38 2.99
C ALA A 192 -17.36 -3.79 3.42
N PHE A 193 -17.36 -2.61 4.03
CA PHE A 193 -16.15 -1.97 4.55
C PHE A 193 -15.53 -2.79 5.68
N VAL A 194 -16.32 -3.17 6.68
CA VAL A 194 -15.85 -3.95 7.84
C VAL A 194 -15.37 -5.34 7.41
N GLY A 195 -16.10 -6.00 6.49
CA GLY A 195 -15.69 -7.28 5.94
C GLY A 195 -14.40 -7.20 5.12
N GLY A 196 -14.24 -6.14 4.32
CA GLY A 196 -13.00 -5.89 3.59
C GLY A 196 -11.83 -5.56 4.51
N TRP A 197 -12.04 -4.74 5.54
CA TRP A 197 -11.04 -4.48 6.56
C TRP A 197 -10.59 -5.79 7.26
N ALA A 198 -11.54 -6.62 7.69
CA ALA A 198 -11.26 -7.89 8.37
C ALA A 198 -10.49 -8.86 7.47
N ALA A 199 -10.84 -8.92 6.18
CA ALA A 199 -10.10 -9.70 5.20
C ALA A 199 -8.65 -9.21 5.06
N LEU A 200 -8.44 -7.90 4.87
CA LEU A 200 -7.10 -7.32 4.68
C LEU A 200 -6.20 -7.46 5.92
N VAL A 201 -6.75 -7.31 7.13
CA VAL A 201 -6.03 -7.63 8.38
C VAL A 201 -5.58 -9.08 8.39
N SER A 202 -6.46 -10.00 8.01
CA SER A 202 -6.16 -11.44 7.99
C SER A 202 -5.04 -11.75 7.00
N TYR A 203 -5.11 -11.22 5.78
CA TYR A 203 -4.06 -11.35 4.75
C TYR A 203 -2.72 -10.78 5.20
N ARG A 204 -2.70 -9.60 5.82
CA ARG A 204 -1.46 -9.03 6.36
C ARG A 204 -0.87 -9.86 7.49
N LEU A 205 -1.69 -10.38 8.40
CA LEU A 205 -1.22 -11.28 9.46
C LEU A 205 -0.57 -12.54 8.88
N MET A 206 -1.20 -13.16 7.90
CA MET A 206 -0.66 -14.34 7.20
C MET A 206 0.65 -14.02 6.49
N GLY A 207 0.74 -12.90 5.76
CA GLY A 207 1.96 -12.54 5.03
C GLY A 207 3.13 -12.23 5.95
N ARG A 208 2.89 -11.44 7.01
CA ARG A 208 3.91 -11.21 8.05
C ARG A 208 4.38 -12.51 8.71
N ALA A 209 3.47 -13.46 8.92
CA ALA A 209 3.83 -14.78 9.44
C ALA A 209 4.70 -15.57 8.44
N ILE A 210 4.40 -15.53 7.14
CA ILE A 210 5.29 -16.12 6.10
C ILE A 210 6.67 -15.47 6.17
N TYR A 211 6.74 -14.13 6.15
CA TYR A 211 8.02 -13.41 6.17
C TYR A 211 8.85 -13.74 7.43
N GLN A 212 8.22 -13.80 8.59
CA GLN A 212 8.89 -14.13 9.86
C GLN A 212 9.44 -15.56 9.86
N TYR A 213 8.68 -16.53 9.32
CA TYR A 213 9.07 -17.94 9.29
C TYR A 213 9.66 -18.38 7.93
N ARG A 214 10.08 -17.43 7.08
CA ARG A 214 10.51 -17.71 5.70
C ARG A 214 11.66 -18.72 5.62
N ASP A 215 12.61 -18.65 6.55
CA ASP A 215 13.74 -19.58 6.62
C ASP A 215 13.26 -21.00 6.93
N ASN A 216 12.22 -21.15 7.76
CA ASN A 216 11.60 -22.45 8.04
C ASN A 216 10.79 -22.96 6.85
N PHE A 217 10.35 -22.09 5.95
CA PHE A 217 9.58 -22.42 4.74
C PHE A 217 10.42 -22.57 3.48
N ASP A 218 11.73 -22.34 3.56
CA ASP A 218 12.60 -22.19 2.39
C ASP A 218 12.07 -21.11 1.40
N TYR A 219 11.34 -20.13 1.93
CA TYR A 219 10.73 -19.04 1.15
C TYR A 219 11.75 -17.92 0.96
N VAL A 220 11.99 -17.55 -0.30
CA VAL A 220 12.86 -16.45 -0.68
C VAL A 220 11.99 -15.26 -1.05
N PRO A 221 11.98 -14.18 -0.25
CA PRO A 221 11.26 -12.96 -0.59
C PRO A 221 11.65 -12.46 -1.97
N GLU A 222 10.66 -12.08 -2.77
CA GLU A 222 10.94 -11.35 -4.00
C GLU A 222 11.57 -9.99 -3.62
N PRO A 223 12.60 -9.52 -4.36
CA PRO A 223 13.15 -8.20 -4.11
C PRO A 223 12.02 -7.17 -4.27
N PRO A 224 11.97 -6.12 -3.42
CA PRO A 224 10.93 -5.11 -3.50
C PRO A 224 10.77 -4.67 -4.95
N THR A 225 9.55 -4.77 -5.48
CA THR A 225 9.33 -4.26 -6.83
C THR A 225 9.59 -2.76 -6.74
N ALA A 226 10.58 -2.24 -7.49
CA ALA A 226 10.89 -0.81 -7.48
C ALA A 226 9.56 -0.04 -7.52
N PRO A 227 9.30 0.86 -6.55
CA PRO A 227 7.96 1.38 -6.33
C PRO A 227 7.41 1.86 -7.66
N LEU A 228 6.35 1.20 -8.14
CA LEU A 228 5.64 1.64 -9.32
C LEU A 228 5.24 3.06 -9.00
N SER A 229 5.94 3.99 -9.64
CA SER A 229 5.88 5.38 -9.26
C SER A 229 4.42 5.78 -9.29
N ARG A 230 3.94 6.29 -8.14
CA ARG A 230 2.65 7.00 -8.05
C ARG A 230 2.52 7.84 -9.32
N PRO A 231 1.33 7.97 -9.93
CA PRO A 231 1.15 8.83 -11.10
C PRO A 231 1.85 10.15 -10.80
N ARG A 232 3.00 10.37 -11.44
CA ARG A 232 3.91 11.43 -11.03
C ARG A 232 3.18 12.72 -11.37
N LEU A 233 2.70 13.40 -10.34
CA LEU A 233 1.99 14.67 -10.50
C LEU A 233 2.88 15.69 -11.21
N ASP A 234 4.20 15.51 -11.11
CA ASP A 234 5.21 16.33 -11.75
C ASP A 234 5.99 15.53 -12.83
N PRO A 235 6.09 16.04 -14.07
CA PRO A 235 6.87 15.40 -15.14
C PRO A 235 8.36 15.22 -14.82
N ASP A 236 8.92 16.00 -13.89
CA ASP A 236 10.32 15.94 -13.47
C ASP A 236 10.56 15.14 -12.17
N GLN A 237 9.53 14.48 -11.62
CA GLN A 237 9.64 13.74 -10.35
C GLN A 237 10.75 12.68 -10.35
N ASP A 238 11.02 12.04 -11.50
CA ASP A 238 12.15 11.11 -11.67
C ASP A 238 13.49 11.71 -11.23
N ARG A 239 13.72 12.97 -11.61
CA ARG A 239 14.99 13.65 -11.37
C ARG A 239 15.10 14.10 -9.93
N ILE A 240 13.98 14.45 -9.32
CA ILE A 240 13.90 14.74 -7.89
C ILE A 240 14.23 13.49 -7.07
N ASP A 241 13.61 12.35 -7.39
CA ASP A 241 13.83 11.08 -6.70
C ASP A 241 15.28 10.59 -6.89
N GLU A 242 15.83 10.70 -8.11
CA GLU A 242 17.24 10.38 -8.41
C GLU A 242 18.19 11.22 -7.55
N ALA A 243 17.93 12.52 -7.45
CA ALA A 243 18.76 13.42 -6.66
C ALA A 243 18.63 13.17 -5.14
N GLU A 244 17.47 12.72 -4.64
CA GLU A 244 17.31 12.24 -3.27
C GLU A 244 18.17 10.99 -2.99
N GLY A 245 18.20 10.05 -3.94
CA GLY A 245 19.10 8.89 -3.88
C GLY A 245 20.57 9.29 -3.83
N VAL A 246 20.97 10.25 -4.66
CA VAL A 246 22.33 10.82 -4.67
C VAL A 246 22.64 11.53 -3.35
N TYR A 247 21.69 12.28 -2.78
CA TYR A 247 21.87 12.93 -1.47
C TYR A 247 22.22 11.91 -0.38
N ALA A 248 21.49 10.79 -0.32
CA ALA A 248 21.73 9.76 0.68
C ALA A 248 23.13 9.12 0.58
N GLN A 249 23.72 9.08 -0.61
CA GLN A 249 25.02 8.43 -0.87
C GLN A 249 26.20 9.41 -0.90
N HIS A 250 25.97 10.64 -1.37
CA HIS A 250 27.02 11.59 -1.76
C HIS A 250 26.81 13.01 -1.21
N GLY A 251 25.69 13.27 -0.50
CA GLY A 251 25.42 14.54 0.17
C GLY A 251 24.82 15.64 -0.72
N ALA A 252 24.50 16.77 -0.07
CA ALA A 252 23.75 17.89 -0.65
C ALA A 252 24.38 18.50 -1.90
N ALA A 253 25.70 18.70 -1.91
CA ALA A 253 26.40 19.30 -3.05
C ALA A 253 26.24 18.48 -4.34
N LYS A 254 26.25 17.14 -4.24
CA LYS A 254 26.13 16.26 -5.41
C LYS A 254 24.69 16.16 -5.91
N ALA A 255 23.72 16.15 -4.99
CA ALA A 255 22.30 16.21 -5.32
C ALA A 255 21.93 17.54 -6.00
N ALA A 256 22.45 18.65 -5.48
CA ALA A 256 22.29 19.97 -6.10
C ALA A 256 22.91 19.99 -7.51
N GLN A 257 24.12 19.44 -7.69
CA GLN A 257 24.73 19.37 -9.02
C GLN A 257 23.83 18.65 -10.04
N LEU A 258 23.22 17.52 -9.66
CA LEU A 258 22.35 16.75 -10.56
C LEU A 258 21.12 17.55 -11.02
N LEU A 259 20.41 18.20 -10.10
CA LEU A 259 19.27 19.04 -10.49
C LEU A 259 19.71 20.30 -11.24
N GLY A 260 20.85 20.88 -10.88
CA GLY A 260 21.41 22.04 -11.57
C GLY A 260 21.77 21.73 -13.04
N ASP A 261 22.28 20.52 -13.31
CA ASP A 261 22.51 20.03 -14.67
C ASP A 261 21.20 19.85 -15.43
N HIS A 262 20.19 19.20 -14.82
CA HIS A 262 18.86 19.03 -15.44
C HIS A 262 18.20 20.37 -15.79
N LEU A 263 18.21 21.33 -14.86
CA LEU A 263 17.66 22.67 -15.07
C LEU A 263 18.34 23.41 -16.22
N ARG A 264 19.65 23.21 -16.44
CA ARG A 264 20.37 23.82 -17.57
C ARG A 264 20.04 23.18 -18.90
N GLU A 265 19.81 21.87 -18.93
CA GLU A 265 19.58 21.12 -20.17
C GLU A 265 18.15 21.28 -20.69
N ARG A 266 17.16 21.27 -19.81
CA ARG A 266 15.73 21.18 -20.20
C ARG A 266 14.84 22.22 -19.53
N GLY A 267 15.38 23.02 -18.62
CA GLY A 267 14.56 23.70 -17.61
C GLY A 267 14.02 22.71 -16.60
N GLY A 268 13.04 23.12 -15.80
CA GLY A 268 12.36 22.21 -14.91
C GLY A 268 11.09 22.81 -14.34
N THR A 269 10.28 21.96 -13.72
CA THR A 269 9.11 22.42 -12.98
C THR A 269 9.49 23.21 -11.73
N ASP A 270 8.49 23.88 -11.16
CA ASP A 270 8.60 24.59 -9.88
C ASP A 270 9.18 23.71 -8.77
N ALA A 271 8.78 22.42 -8.74
CA ALA A 271 9.25 21.45 -7.77
C ALA A 271 10.76 21.22 -7.88
N VAL A 272 11.29 21.13 -9.10
CA VAL A 272 12.74 20.98 -9.35
C VAL A 272 13.49 22.22 -8.87
N HIS A 273 12.99 23.42 -9.18
CA HIS A 273 13.59 24.68 -8.75
C HIS A 273 13.66 24.79 -7.22
N LEU A 274 12.57 24.50 -6.53
CA LEU A 274 12.51 24.52 -5.07
C LEU A 274 13.43 23.48 -4.45
N ARG A 275 13.47 22.26 -5.00
CA ARG A 275 14.33 21.18 -4.49
C ARG A 275 15.81 21.46 -4.70
N TYR A 276 16.17 22.03 -5.85
CA TYR A 276 17.53 22.47 -6.13
C TYR A 276 17.98 23.54 -5.13
N ARG A 277 17.14 24.57 -4.89
CA ARG A 277 17.45 25.61 -3.88
C ARG A 277 17.60 25.03 -2.48
N TYR A 278 16.74 24.10 -2.08
CA TYR A 278 16.83 23.43 -0.78
C TYR A 278 18.20 22.77 -0.58
N TRP A 279 18.71 22.04 -1.58
CA TRP A 279 20.03 21.41 -1.44
C TRP A 279 21.20 22.39 -1.55
N LEU A 280 21.05 23.51 -2.26
CA LEU A 280 22.06 24.57 -2.21
C LEU A 280 22.12 25.24 -0.83
N GLN A 281 20.99 25.42 -0.16
CA GLN A 281 20.95 25.91 1.23
C GLN A 281 21.62 24.91 2.18
N GLU A 282 21.30 23.63 2.06
CA GLU A 282 21.92 22.57 2.87
C GLU A 282 23.43 22.45 2.62
N ALA A 283 23.88 22.74 1.38
CA ALA A 283 25.30 22.79 1.03
C ALA A 283 26.00 24.12 1.38
N ASP A 284 25.28 25.11 1.92
CA ASP A 284 25.71 26.50 2.15
C ASP A 284 26.35 27.18 0.91
N ASP A 285 25.90 26.81 -0.29
CA ASP A 285 26.37 27.41 -1.55
C ASP A 285 25.57 28.68 -1.90
N ARG A 286 25.93 29.76 -1.20
CA ARG A 286 25.28 31.07 -1.35
C ARG A 286 25.46 31.66 -2.75
N ALA A 287 26.61 31.43 -3.37
CA ALA A 287 26.89 31.96 -4.71
C ALA A 287 25.94 31.33 -5.74
N ALA A 288 25.75 30.00 -5.66
CA ALA A 288 24.80 29.30 -6.52
C ALA A 288 23.34 29.69 -6.23
N LEU A 289 22.96 29.93 -4.96
CA LEU A 289 21.62 30.39 -4.60
C LEU A 289 21.26 31.74 -5.22
N LEU A 290 22.20 32.69 -5.22
CA LEU A 290 22.00 34.02 -5.80
C LEU A 290 21.98 33.94 -7.33
N ALA A 291 22.89 33.16 -7.94
CA ALA A 291 22.91 32.94 -9.38
C ALA A 291 21.61 32.29 -9.87
N HIS A 292 21.12 31.29 -9.14
CA HIS A 292 19.85 30.65 -9.45
C HIS A 292 18.65 31.58 -9.20
N GLY A 293 18.71 32.43 -8.16
CA GLY A 293 17.69 33.44 -7.87
C GLY A 293 17.45 34.38 -9.05
N GLN A 294 18.51 34.83 -9.73
CA GLN A 294 18.39 35.64 -10.95
C GLN A 294 17.61 34.92 -12.06
N GLN A 295 17.89 33.63 -12.26
CA GLN A 295 17.27 32.84 -13.32
C GLN A 295 15.81 32.53 -12.98
N TYR A 296 15.55 32.14 -11.74
CA TYR A 296 14.24 31.68 -11.31
C TYR A 296 13.23 32.81 -11.12
N LEU A 297 13.68 34.01 -10.73
CA LEU A 297 12.84 35.22 -10.74
C LEU A 297 12.23 35.48 -12.13
N ASN A 298 13.03 35.36 -13.18
CA ASN A 298 12.54 35.54 -14.54
C ASN A 298 11.49 34.49 -14.92
N VAL A 299 11.67 33.24 -14.46
CA VAL A 299 10.70 32.15 -14.69
C VAL A 299 9.40 32.40 -13.95
N LEU A 300 9.45 32.87 -12.70
CA LEU A 300 8.24 33.14 -11.91
C LEU A 300 7.43 34.30 -12.49
N LEU A 301 8.09 35.38 -12.92
CA LEU A 301 7.41 36.52 -13.54
C LEU A 301 6.85 36.17 -14.92
N ALA A 302 7.58 35.42 -15.74
CA ALA A 302 7.08 34.94 -17.03
C ALA A 302 5.82 34.06 -16.91
N ASN A 303 5.58 33.47 -15.73
CA ASN A 303 4.40 32.68 -15.41
C ASN A 303 3.37 33.44 -14.56
N GLU A 304 3.44 34.78 -14.49
CA GLU A 304 2.50 35.65 -13.75
C GLU A 304 2.44 35.37 -12.23
N ARG A 305 3.52 34.84 -11.64
CA ARG A 305 3.62 34.52 -10.20
C ARG A 305 4.36 35.60 -9.40
N GLU A 306 3.85 36.82 -9.46
CA GLU A 306 4.46 38.00 -8.84
C GLU A 306 4.69 37.85 -7.32
N GLY A 307 3.75 37.23 -6.60
CA GLY A 307 3.85 37.02 -5.15
C GLY A 307 5.04 36.13 -4.76
N ASP A 308 5.26 35.05 -5.50
CA ASP A 308 6.38 34.13 -5.28
C ASP A 308 7.71 34.76 -5.71
N ALA A 309 7.69 35.53 -6.80
CA ALA A 309 8.85 36.31 -7.23
C ALA A 309 9.26 37.36 -6.18
N ALA A 310 8.32 38.08 -5.57
CA ALA A 310 8.59 39.02 -4.49
C ALA A 310 9.17 38.33 -3.24
N ALA A 311 8.69 37.13 -2.90
CA ALA A 311 9.22 36.34 -1.79
C ALA A 311 10.66 35.89 -2.07
N LEU A 312 10.92 35.37 -3.27
CA LEU A 312 12.26 34.95 -3.70
C LEU A 312 13.25 36.12 -3.74
N LEU A 313 12.81 37.30 -4.16
CA LEU A 313 13.63 38.51 -4.17
C LEU A 313 14.05 38.90 -2.74
N LYS A 314 13.12 38.87 -1.78
CA LYS A 314 13.42 39.13 -0.36
C LYS A 314 14.41 38.11 0.21
N GLU A 315 14.27 36.84 -0.15
CA GLU A 315 15.22 35.79 0.24
C GLU A 315 16.63 36.10 -0.30
N CYS A 316 16.74 36.48 -1.58
CA CYS A 316 18.03 36.83 -2.19
C CYS A 316 18.64 38.09 -1.56
N GLN A 317 17.82 39.10 -1.23
CA GLN A 317 18.28 40.33 -0.55
C GLN A 317 18.70 40.08 0.90
N ALA A 318 18.10 39.11 1.58
CA ALA A 318 18.54 38.69 2.91
C ALA A 318 19.93 38.05 2.88
N LEU A 319 20.28 37.35 1.78
CA LEU A 319 21.60 36.77 1.56
C LEU A 319 22.62 37.82 1.07
N GLU A 320 22.24 38.68 0.13
CA GLU A 320 23.05 39.79 -0.39
C GLU A 320 22.22 41.08 -0.48
N PRO A 321 22.41 42.07 0.43
CA PRO A 321 21.59 43.29 0.46
C PRO A 321 21.63 44.15 -0.80
N LYS A 322 22.62 43.92 -1.67
CA LYS A 322 22.79 44.62 -2.96
C LYS A 322 22.20 43.85 -4.14
N PHE A 323 21.57 42.71 -3.90
CA PHE A 323 20.99 41.89 -4.95
C PHE A 323 19.88 42.65 -5.70
N GLN A 324 20.03 42.76 -7.01
CA GLN A 324 19.07 43.39 -7.92
C GLN A 324 18.79 42.46 -9.10
N PRO A 325 17.53 42.26 -9.51
CA PRO A 325 17.19 41.49 -10.71
C PRO A 325 17.88 42.06 -11.96
N ALA A 326 18.34 41.19 -12.87
CA ALA A 326 19.11 41.60 -14.05
C ALA A 326 18.31 42.37 -15.12
N GLY A 327 16.98 42.50 -15.01
CA GLY A 327 16.13 43.25 -15.96
C GLY A 327 15.55 44.53 -15.35
N ALA A 328 15.67 45.66 -16.07
CA ALA A 328 15.15 46.95 -15.63
C ALA A 328 13.61 46.98 -15.50
N ASP A 329 12.91 46.19 -16.31
CA ASP A 329 11.45 46.04 -16.26
C ASP A 329 10.98 45.23 -15.03
N LEU A 330 11.78 44.24 -14.60
CA LEU A 330 11.51 43.43 -13.41
C LEU A 330 11.51 44.24 -12.11
N VAL A 331 12.25 45.35 -12.06
CA VAL A 331 12.33 46.21 -10.86
C VAL A 331 11.04 47.01 -10.68
N HIS A 332 10.31 47.31 -11.76
CA HIS A 332 9.06 48.08 -11.70
C HIS A 332 7.84 47.24 -11.33
N GLU A 333 7.84 45.94 -11.66
CA GLU A 333 6.74 45.00 -11.38
C GLU A 333 6.74 44.50 -9.92
N LEU A 334 7.91 44.52 -9.26
CA LEU A 334 8.12 43.99 -7.90
C LEU A 334 8.29 45.06 -6.80
N ALA A 335 8.21 46.36 -7.15
CA ALA A 335 8.36 47.49 -6.24
C ALA A 335 7.01 47.99 -5.69
#